data_AF-A0A957NV77-F1
#
_entry.id   AF-A0A957NV77-F1
#
_cell.length_a   1.000
_cell.length_b   1.000
_cell.length_c   1.000
_cell.angle_alpha   90.00
_cell.angle_beta   90.00
_cell.angle_gamma   90.00
#
_symmetry.space_group_name_H-M   'P 1'
#
loop_
_entity.id
_entity.type
_entity.pdbx_description
1 polymer ?
#
loop_
_entity_poly.entity_id
_entity_poly.type
_entity_poly.pdbx_seq_one_letter_code
_entity_poly.pdbx_strand_id
1 'polypeptide(L)' 'MQFNQVKYQDAATKTYLGSPSFVRLPQGDLLATHDYFGPGCPLNHEREEHLSSVYRSSDDGASWTNV' A
#
# COMPACT_ATOMS: atom_id res chain seq x y z
N MET A 1 14.82 5.84 16.37
CA MET A 1 13.54 5.83 15.64
C MET A 1 13.36 4.46 15.02
N GLN A 2 12.20 3.83 15.21
CA GLN A 2 11.84 2.58 14.55
C GLN A 2 10.98 2.92 13.34
N PHE A 3 11.36 2.43 12.15
CA PHE A 3 10.59 2.60 10.93
C PHE A 3 9.73 1.36 10.69
N ASN A 4 8.42 1.55 10.58
CA ASN A 4 7.48 0.48 10.25
C ASN A 4 7.14 0.57 8.75
N GLN A 5 7.62 -0.39 7.97
CA GLN A 5 7.42 -0.43 6.53
C GLN A 5 6.12 -1.16 6.17
N VAL A 6 5.21 -0.48 5.48
CA VAL A 6 3.96 -1.09 4.98
C VAL A 6 4.21 -1.88 3.70
N LYS A 7 4.87 -1.27 2.72
CA LYS A 7 5.21 -1.86 1.43
C LYS A 7 6.48 -1.23 0.87
N TYR A 8 7.32 -2.07 0.28
CA TYR A 8 8.46 -1.65 -0.54
C TYR A 8 8.24 -2.12 -1.97
N GLN A 9 8.67 -1.31 -2.92
CA GLN A 9 8.69 -1.63 -4.34
C GLN A 9 10.04 -1.22 -4.90
N ASP A 10 10.75 -2.18 -5.50
CA ASP A 10 12.04 -1.92 -6.10
C ASP A 10 11.88 -1.11 -7.38
N ALA A 11 12.59 0.02 -7.49
CA ALA A 11 12.52 0.90 -8.66
C ALA A 11 12.95 0.18 -9.96
N ALA A 12 13.76 -0.87 -9.89
CA ALA A 12 14.14 -1.68 -11.04
C ALA A 12 12.96 -2.37 -11.73
N THR A 13 11.84 -2.60 -11.01
CA THR A 13 10.62 -3.15 -11.62
C THR A 13 9.87 -2.13 -12.46
N LYS A 14 10.22 -0.84 -12.36
CA LYS A 14 9.47 0.29 -12.95
C LYS A 14 8.01 0.34 -12.50
N THR A 15 7.76 -0.17 -11.31
CA THR A 15 6.50 -0.03 -10.56
C THR A 15 6.77 0.97 -9.45
N TYR A 16 5.94 1.99 -9.33
CA TYR A 16 6.11 3.04 -8.33
C TYR A 16 4.86 3.10 -7.44
N LEU A 17 5.06 3.39 -6.15
CA LEU A 17 3.96 3.51 -5.21
C LEU A 17 3.66 5.00 -5.01
N GLY A 18 2.40 5.40 -5.10
CA GLY A 18 1.95 6.78 -4.89
C GLY A 18 0.63 6.86 -4.15
N SER A 19 0.11 8.08 -3.98
CA SER A 19 -1.18 8.34 -3.32
C SER A 19 -1.31 7.76 -1.89
N PRO A 20 -0.33 7.95 -0.98
CA PRO A 20 -0.40 7.34 0.34
C PRO A 20 -1.59 7.88 1.14
N SER A 21 -2.38 6.98 1.72
CA SER A 21 -3.42 7.32 2.71
C SER A 21 -3.29 6.42 3.94
N PHE A 22 -3.73 6.92 5.10
CA PHE A 22 -3.63 6.22 6.37
C PHE A 22 -4.78 6.61 7.30
N VAL A 23 -5.39 5.62 7.96
CA VAL A 23 -6.48 5.86 8.92
C VAL A 23 -6.47 4.82 10.03
N ARG A 24 -6.91 5.21 11.23
CA ARG A 24 -7.23 4.28 12.32
C ARG A 24 -8.74 4.08 12.38
N LEU A 25 -9.20 2.84 12.36
CA LEU A 25 -10.61 2.48 12.49
C LEU A 25 -11.06 2.60 13.96
N PRO A 26 -12.37 2.75 14.23
CA PRO A 26 -12.89 2.83 15.60
C PRO A 26 -12.51 1.65 16.50
N GLN A 27 -12.34 0.45 15.92
CA GLN A 27 -11.91 -0.76 16.64
C GLN A 27 -10.40 -0.81 16.96
N GLY A 28 -9.62 0.18 16.50
CA GLY A 28 -8.18 0.30 16.78
C GLY A 28 -7.26 -0.14 15.63
N ASP A 29 -7.76 -0.95 14.68
CA ASP A 29 -7.01 -1.37 13.47
C ASP A 29 -6.53 -0.15 12.67
N LEU A 30 -5.35 -0.28 12.07
CA LEU A 30 -4.80 0.68 11.12
C LEU A 30 -5.04 0.20 9.70
N LEU A 31 -5.44 1.11 8.81
CA LEU A 31 -5.46 0.91 7.37
C LEU A 31 -4.49 1.85 6.69
N ALA A 32 -3.76 1.34 5.71
CA ALA A 32 -2.92 2.11 4.82
C ALA A 32 -3.22 1.73 3.37
N THR A 33 -3.16 2.70 2.46
CA THR A 33 -3.35 2.47 1.03
C THR A 33 -2.30 3.19 0.20
N HIS A 34 -2.09 2.67 -1.00
CA HIS A 34 -1.33 3.31 -2.07
C HIS A 34 -1.81 2.79 -3.42
N ASP A 35 -1.47 3.50 -4.48
CA ASP A 35 -1.73 3.09 -5.86
C ASP A 35 -0.40 2.73 -6.55
N TYR A 36 -0.46 1.79 -7.51
CA TYR A 36 0.67 1.48 -8.37
C TYR A 36 0.67 2.33 -9.65
N PHE A 37 1.85 2.84 -10.00
CA PHE A 37 2.12 3.68 -11.17
C PHE A 37 3.28 3.14 -12.00
N GLY A 38 3.36 3.57 -13.25
CA GLY A 38 4.50 3.36 -14.12
C GLY A 38 4.40 2.11 -14.99
N PRO A 39 5.31 1.95 -15.96
CA PRO A 39 5.17 0.99 -17.06
C PRO A 39 5.26 -0.48 -16.63
N GLY A 40 5.75 -0.74 -15.41
CA GLY A 40 5.77 -2.09 -14.82
C GLY A 40 4.66 -2.33 -13.80
N CYS A 41 3.68 -1.43 -13.67
CA CYS A 41 2.63 -1.59 -12.67
C CYS A 41 1.61 -2.67 -13.05
N PRO A 42 0.98 -3.33 -12.06
CA PRO A 42 -0.22 -4.10 -12.32
C PRO A 42 -1.33 -3.17 -12.82
N LEU A 43 -2.16 -3.69 -13.72
CA LEU A 43 -3.31 -2.96 -14.24
C LEU A 43 -4.54 -3.22 -13.37
N ASN A 44 -5.42 -2.22 -13.29
CA ASN A 44 -6.73 -2.35 -12.68
C ASN A 44 -7.69 -3.19 -13.57
N HIS A 45 -8.95 -3.32 -13.15
CA HIS A 45 -9.96 -4.10 -13.89
C HIS A 45 -10.34 -3.50 -15.26
N GLU A 46 -10.09 -2.21 -15.46
CA GLU A 46 -10.26 -1.49 -16.73
C GLU A 46 -9.02 -1.54 -17.63
N ARG A 47 -7.97 -2.26 -17.21
CA ARG A 47 -6.66 -2.34 -17.89
C ARG A 47 -5.89 -1.02 -17.90
N GLU A 48 -6.07 -0.21 -16.88
CA GLU A 48 -5.36 1.07 -16.68
C GLU A 48 -4.37 0.99 -15.50
N GLU A 49 -3.49 1.99 -15.37
CA GLU A 49 -2.68 2.18 -14.15
C GLU A 49 -3.56 2.46 -12.92
N HIS A 50 -2.95 2.69 -11.75
CA HIS A 50 -3.62 3.08 -10.51
C HIS A 50 -4.41 1.95 -9.84
N LEU A 51 -3.93 0.71 -9.93
CA LEU A 51 -4.45 -0.34 -9.05
C LEU A 51 -4.15 0.02 -7.59
N SER A 52 -5.17 0.19 -6.78
CA SER A 52 -5.03 0.45 -5.34
C SER A 52 -4.80 -0.84 -4.55
N SER A 53 -3.95 -0.78 -3.54
CA SER A 53 -3.78 -1.84 -2.53
C SER A 53 -4.11 -1.33 -1.14
N VAL A 54 -4.78 -2.17 -0.35
CA VAL A 54 -5.13 -1.89 1.04
C VAL A 54 -4.31 -2.80 1.95
N TYR A 55 -3.79 -2.22 3.03
CA TYR A 55 -3.05 -2.94 4.06
C TYR A 55 -3.70 -2.68 5.40
N ARG A 56 -3.81 -3.74 6.22
CA ARG A 56 -4.32 -3.67 7.59
C ARG A 56 -3.24 -4.08 8.58
N SER A 57 -3.18 -3.38 9.71
CA SER A 57 -2.46 -3.79 10.91
C SER A 57 -3.42 -3.81 12.10
N SER A 58 -3.37 -4.90 12.87
CA SER A 58 -4.11 -5.06 14.14
C SER A 58 -3.17 -5.01 15.36
N ASP A 59 -1.89 -4.70 15.14
CA ASP A 59 -0.82 -4.68 16.13
C ASP A 59 -0.08 -3.33 16.15
N ASP A 60 -0.84 -2.26 15.94
CA ASP A 60 -0.38 -0.86 15.99
C ASP A 60 0.78 -0.54 15.01
N GLY A 61 0.79 -1.21 13.86
CA GLY A 61 1.71 -0.98 12.76
C GLY A 61 2.97 -1.84 12.80
N ALA A 62 3.07 -2.80 13.73
CA ALA A 62 4.20 -3.71 13.82
C ALA A 62 4.23 -4.71 12.65
N SER A 63 3.08 -5.19 12.20
CA SER A 63 2.93 -6.02 11.01
C SER A 63 1.76 -5.58 10.14
N TRP A 64 1.87 -5.85 8.84
CA TRP A 64 0.89 -5.42 7.83
C TRP A 64 0.51 -6.58 6.92
N THR A 65 -0.78 -6.72 6.66
CA THR A 65 -1.35 -7.70 5.73
C THR A 65 -2.06 -6.98 4.60
N ASN A 66 -1.76 -7.35 3.36
CA ASN A 66 -2.55 -6.90 2.20
C ASN A 66 -3.89 -7.64 2.19
N VAL A 67 -5.00 -6.91 2.09
CA VAL A 67 -6.37 -7.43 2.22
C VAL A 67 -7.13 -7.44 0.90
#